data_AF-A0AAV9ZLM9-F1
#
_entry.id   AF-A0AAV9ZLM9-F1
#
_cell.length_a   1.000
_cell.length_b   1.000
_cell.length_c   1.000
_cell.angle_alpha   90.00
_cell.angle_beta   90.00
_cell.angle_gamma   90.00
#
_symmetry.space_group_name_H-M   'P 1'
#
loop_
_entity.id
_entity.type
_entity.pdbx_description
1 polymer ?
#
loop_
_entity_poly.entity_id
_entity_poly.type
_entity_poly.pdbx_seq_one_letter_code
_entity_poly.pdbx_strand_id
1 'polypeptide(L)' 'GAHSVNGLSWHLNKDTVNTCTIFSFVAPNEIISFNSDLKPFITYLTQNQGVSSSQLFVQPQSGTEPFTG' A
#
# COMPACT_ATOMS: atom_id res chain seq x y z
N GLY A 1 4.04 10.84 -6.44
CA GLY A 1 3.96 10.81 -7.92
C GLY A 1 3.16 9.60 -8.35
N ALA A 2 3.09 9.27 -9.64
CA ALA A 2 2.58 7.97 -10.08
C ALA A 2 3.69 6.92 -9.91
N HIS A 3 3.39 5.82 -9.21
CA HIS A 3 4.34 4.75 -8.91
C HIS A 3 3.83 3.44 -9.50
N SER A 4 4.71 2.68 -10.17
CA SER A 4 4.33 1.40 -10.76
C SER A 4 4.65 0.24 -9.84
N VAL A 5 3.63 -0.55 -9.48
CA VAL A 5 3.77 -1.80 -8.72
C VAL A 5 2.82 -2.82 -9.34
N ASN A 6 3.31 -4.02 -9.65
CA ASN A 6 2.58 -5.09 -10.36
C ASN A 6 1.96 -4.66 -11.70
N GLY A 7 2.63 -3.77 -12.43
CA GLY A 7 2.13 -3.29 -13.74
C GLY A 7 0.95 -2.33 -13.64
N LEU A 8 0.50 -1.98 -12.43
CA LEU A 8 -0.51 -0.94 -12.20
C LEU A 8 0.14 0.34 -11.70
N SER A 9 -0.52 1.46 -11.98
CA SER A 9 -0.11 2.79 -11.50
C SER A 9 -0.84 3.13 -10.21
N TRP A 10 -0.11 3.69 -9.24
CA TRP A 10 -0.60 4.04 -7.91
C TRP A 10 -0.19 5.47 -7.55
N HIS A 11 -1.10 6.21 -6.95
CA HIS A 11 -0.79 7.42 -6.19
C HIS A 11 -0.35 7.00 -4.79
N LEU A 12 0.92 7.21 -4.46
CA LEU A 12 1.47 6.87 -3.15
C LEU A 12 1.35 8.07 -2.20
N ASN A 13 0.59 7.90 -1.12
CA ASN A 13 0.57 8.81 0.02
C ASN A 13 1.34 8.20 1.18
N LYS A 14 1.95 9.06 2.00
CA LYS A 14 2.70 8.68 3.20
C LYS A 14 2.31 9.61 4.32
N ASP A 15 1.81 9.03 5.41
CA ASP A 15 1.40 9.76 6.61
C ASP A 15 1.93 9.07 7.86
N THR A 16 1.86 9.75 9.00
CA THR A 16 2.20 9.19 10.31
C THR A 16 1.03 9.39 11.26
N VAL A 17 0.52 8.30 11.81
CA VAL A 17 -0.55 8.31 12.82
C VAL A 17 0.00 7.65 14.09
N ASN A 18 0.06 8.43 15.19
CA ASN A 18 0.73 8.03 16.42
C ASN A 18 2.19 7.60 16.16
N THR A 19 2.52 6.34 16.42
CA THR A 19 3.84 5.75 16.21
C THR A 19 3.96 4.96 14.90
N CYS A 20 2.90 4.93 14.08
CA CYS A 20 2.85 4.15 12.86
C CYS A 20 2.98 5.06 11.62
N THR A 21 3.86 4.68 10.69
CA THR A 21 3.89 5.26 9.35
C THR A 21 2.95 4.48 8.44
N ILE A 22 1.99 5.17 7.82
CA ILE A 22 1.01 4.61 6.91
C ILE A 22 1.42 4.92 5.47
N PHE A 23 1.45 3.90 4.62
CA PHE A 23 1.68 4.01 3.20
C PHE A 23 0.44 3.58 2.45
N SER A 24 -0.18 4.51 1.71
CA SER A 24 -1.42 4.25 0.97
C SER A 24 -1.15 4.26 -0.52
N PHE A 25 -1.32 3.11 -1.18
CA PHE A 25 -1.30 2.99 -2.63
C PHE A 25 -2.72 3.14 -3.15
N VAL A 26 -3.03 4.31 -3.71
CA VAL A 26 -4.38 4.64 -4.21
C VAL A 26 -4.41 4.46 -5.73
N ALA A 27 -5.30 3.61 -6.22
CA ALA A 27 -5.50 3.43 -7.66
C ALA A 27 -6.10 4.70 -8.28
N PRO A 28 -5.69 5.10 -9.50
CA PRO A 28 -6.24 6.28 -10.16
C PRO A 28 -7.70 6.10 -10.61
N ASN A 29 -8.15 4.85 -10.74
CA ASN A 29 -9.53 4.47 -11.08
C ASN A 29 -9.95 3.26 -10.23
N GLU A 30 -11.26 3.03 -10.11
CA GLU A 30 -11.81 1.90 -9.36
C GLU A 30 -11.35 0.54 -9.94
N ILE A 31 -10.99 -0.39 -9.05
CA ILE A 31 -10.62 -1.77 -9.38
C ILE A 31 -11.61 -2.71 -8.69
N ILE A 32 -12.53 -3.29 -9.47
CA ILE A 32 -13.59 -4.16 -8.96
C ILE A 32 -13.16 -5.64 -8.79
N SER A 33 -12.00 -6.02 -9.34
CA SER A 33 -11.41 -7.35 -9.18
C SER A 33 -9.90 -7.24 -9.16
N PHE A 34 -9.26 -7.77 -8.13
CA PHE A 34 -7.82 -7.71 -7.95
C PHE A 34 -7.29 -9.07 -7.47
N ASN A 35 -6.47 -9.70 -8.30
CA ASN A 35 -5.74 -10.93 -7.97
C ASN A 35 -4.26 -10.69 -8.29
N SER A 36 -3.44 -10.51 -7.26
CA SER A 36 -2.05 -10.15 -7.41
C SER A 36 -1.22 -10.54 -6.18
N ASP A 37 0.10 -10.69 -6.37
CA ASP A 37 1.04 -10.88 -5.26
C ASP A 37 1.23 -9.56 -4.49
N LEU A 38 1.16 -9.60 -3.15
CA LEU A 38 1.36 -8.41 -2.31
C LEU A 38 2.84 -8.14 -2.02
N LYS A 39 3.74 -9.12 -2.18
CA LYS A 39 5.18 -8.98 -1.89
C LYS A 39 5.86 -7.83 -2.66
N PRO A 40 5.51 -7.53 -3.92
CA PRO A 40 6.07 -6.39 -4.65
C PRO A 40 5.77 -5.03 -4.01
N PHE A 41 4.63 -4.85 -3.33
CA PHE A 41 4.35 -3.64 -2.57
C PHE A 41 5.29 -3.48 -1.39
N ILE A 42 5.51 -4.56 -0.63
CA ILE A 42 6.45 -4.56 0.50
C ILE A 42 7.89 -4.33 0.00
N THR A 43 8.28 -4.96 -1.10
CA THR A 43 9.60 -4.77 -1.73
C THR A 43 9.79 -3.32 -2.19
N TYR A 44 8.76 -2.69 -2.76
CA TYR A 44 8.80 -1.28 -3.11
C TYR A 44 9.06 -0.41 -1.88
N LEU A 45 8.39 -0.68 -0.75
CA LEU A 45 8.55 0.09 0.49
C LEU A 45 9.97 -0.06 1.08
N THR A 46 10.55 -1.26 1.06
CA THR A 46 11.92 -1.46 1.58
C THR A 46 12.96 -0.78 0.72
N GLN A 47 12.79 -0.79 -0.60
CA GLN A 47 13.74 -0.19 -1.53
C GLN A 47 13.62 1.33 -1.64
N ASN A 48 12.41 1.89 -1.50
CA ASN A 48 12.15 3.29 -1.86
C ASN A 48 11.66 4.16 -0.69
N GLN A 49 11.16 3.56 0.40
CA GLN A 49 10.52 4.29 1.50
C GLN A 49 11.22 4.13 2.85
N GLY A 50 12.34 3.42 2.88
CA GLY A 50 13.16 3.22 4.09
C GLY A 50 12.57 2.25 5.09
N VAL A 51 11.59 1.42 4.69
CA VAL A 51 11.04 0.37 5.54
C VAL A 51 12.09 -0.72 5.73
N SER A 52 12.36 -1.12 6.97
CA SER A 52 13.38 -2.15 7.24
C SER A 52 12.92 -3.51 6.73
N SER A 53 13.80 -4.22 6.03
CA SER A 53 13.59 -5.62 5.63
C SER A 53 13.58 -6.60 6.81
N SER A 54 13.94 -6.15 8.01
CA SER A 54 13.86 -6.93 9.24
C SER A 54 12.47 -6.93 9.89
N GLN A 55 11.52 -6.14 9.38
CA GLN A 55 10.15 -6.13 9.91
C GLN A 55 9.38 -7.39 9.46
N LEU A 56 8.37 -7.77 10.24
CA LEU A 56 7.53 -8.94 9.98
C LEU A 56 6.19 -8.53 9.36
N PHE A 57 5.75 -9.30 8.37
CA PHE A 57 4.39 -9.19 7.83
C PHE A 57 3.42 -9.94 8.74
N VAL A 58 2.60 -9.21 9.49
CA VAL A 58 1.80 -9.79 10.58
C VAL A 58 0.36 -10.10 10.21
N GLN A 59 -0.29 -9.25 9.40
CA GLN A 59 -1.72 -9.38 9.15
C GLN A 59 -2.12 -8.79 7.78
N PRO A 60 -2.62 -9.60 6.85
CA PRO A 60 -3.36 -9.13 5.68
C PRO A 60 -4.83 -8.89 6.06
N GLN A 61 -5.40 -7.75 5.66
CA GLN A 61 -6.83 -7.44 5.80
C GLN A 61 -7.39 -6.87 4.49
N SER A 62 -8.68 -7.04 4.27
CA SER A 62 -9.44 -6.46 3.15
C SER A 62 -10.84 -6.10 3.63
N GLY A 63 -11.35 -4.95 3.20
CA GLY A 63 -12.63 -4.41 3.66
C GLY A 63 -12.90 -3.04 3.08
N THR A 64 -13.78 -2.29 3.74
CA THR A 64 -14.16 -0.92 3.38
C THR A 64 -14.09 -0.01 4.61
N GLU A 65 -13.77 1.27 4.38
CA GLU A 65 -13.70 2.32 5.41
C GLU A 65 -14.77 3.38 5.10
N PRO A 66 -16.04 3.16 5.49
CA PRO A 66 -17.11 4.11 5.21
C PRO A 66 -16.92 5.38 6.04
N PHE A 67 -17.01 6.55 5.40
CA PHE A 67 -16.99 7.84 6.09
C PHE A 67 -18.38 8.22 6.62
N THR A 68 -19.42 7.90 5.85
CA THR A 68 -20.83 8.17 6.15
C THR A 68 -21.72 7.05 5.57
N GLY A 69 -22.95 6.95 6.09
CA GLY A 69 -23.96 5.98 5.67
C GLY A 69 -25.25 6.17 6.45
#